data_AF-A0A7V5ETF4-F1
#
_entry.id   AF-A0A7V5ETF4-F1
#
_cell.length_a   1.000
_cell.length_b   1.000
_cell.length_c   1.000
_cell.angle_alpha   90.00
_cell.angle_beta   90.00
_cell.angle_gamma   90.00
#
_symmetry.space_group_name_H-M   'P 1'
#
loop_
_entity.id
_entity.type
_entity.pdbx_description
1 polymer ?
#
loop_
_entity_poly.entity_id
_entity_poly.type
_entity_poly.pdbx_seq_one_letter_code
_entity_poly.pdbx_strand_id
1 'polypeptide(L)'
;MKFLKLIILTALFAATVVLFAACSNAQATTAPTSTPVLPTEIVEAPTVQPTPTPARGQGQSQQHGHGQQGQGHGKGKGRGMGGPPEGMRERHHAPIPAEYQGKTNPIPADEASLARGEAIYARECATCHGDGGMGDGPASMGLDPAPAPIAHTSQMLGDSYLFWRISEGGAQFNTAMLPFKDTLTERDIWDVINYVRALGSGEVQPRRHVGGQAMDPNAEAQMHGEMLAAGVAQGIITQKEADLFTLVHDKLEVYREAHMDELRSFMGNPAQMQQAMLKALVESGEITQEQADAFADIHHRLEEAGVMQ
;
A
#
# COMPACT_ATOMS: atom_id res chain seq x y z
N MET A 1 55.23 10.12 -52.73
CA MET A 1 55.56 10.56 -51.36
C MET A 1 54.35 11.27 -50.74
N LYS A 2 53.12 10.74 -50.75
CA LYS A 2 52.55 9.63 -49.95
C LYS A 2 52.54 9.78 -48.41
N PHE A 3 53.11 10.84 -47.84
CA PHE A 3 52.95 11.17 -46.41
C PHE A 3 52.33 12.56 -46.13
N LEU A 4 52.16 13.41 -47.15
CA LEU A 4 51.59 14.76 -47.00
C LEU A 4 50.06 14.83 -47.24
N LYS A 5 49.44 13.75 -47.73
CA LYS A 5 47.98 13.69 -47.98
C LYS A 5 47.18 13.09 -46.81
N LEU A 6 47.83 12.59 -45.77
CA LEU A 6 47.15 11.95 -44.62
C LEU A 6 47.03 12.88 -43.39
N ILE A 7 47.75 14.01 -43.37
CA ILE A 7 47.70 15.00 -42.27
C ILE A 7 46.61 16.07 -42.51
N ILE A 8 46.14 16.25 -43.76
CA ILE A 8 45.11 17.23 -44.11
C ILE A 8 43.69 16.69 -43.86
N LEU A 9 43.52 15.36 -43.71
CA LEU A 9 42.20 14.74 -43.52
C LEU A 9 41.80 14.60 -42.05
N THR A 10 42.72 14.71 -41.10
CA THR A 10 42.45 14.64 -39.65
C THR A 10 42.30 16.02 -38.99
N ALA A 11 42.68 17.11 -39.66
CA ALA A 11 42.52 18.48 -39.16
C ALA A 11 41.14 19.10 -39.48
N LEU A 12 40.32 18.48 -40.34
CA LEU A 12 38.97 18.98 -40.68
C LEU A 12 37.85 18.44 -39.77
N PHE A 13 38.13 17.48 -38.89
CA PHE A 13 37.11 16.87 -38.02
C PHE A 13 37.09 17.43 -36.58
N ALA A 14 38.06 18.27 -36.21
CA ALA A 14 38.16 18.85 -34.87
C ALA A 14 37.67 20.32 -34.77
N ALA A 15 37.25 20.94 -35.88
CA ALA A 15 36.82 22.34 -35.91
C ALA A 15 35.28 22.54 -35.90
N THR A 16 34.50 21.47 -35.84
CA THR A 16 33.01 21.50 -35.87
C THR A 16 32.34 21.33 -34.51
N VAL A 17 33.10 21.18 -33.41
CA VAL A 17 32.54 20.88 -32.06
C VAL A 17 32.63 22.06 -31.06
N VAL A 18 33.17 23.22 -31.44
CA VAL A 18 33.37 24.35 -30.49
C VAL A 18 32.76 25.67 -30.99
N LEU A 19 31.70 25.63 -31.79
CA LEU A 19 31.04 26.85 -32.31
C LEU A 19 29.50 26.81 -32.17
N PHE A 20 28.99 26.37 -31.01
CA PHE A 20 27.55 26.46 -30.66
C PHE A 20 27.31 27.03 -29.26
N ALA A 21 28.30 27.69 -28.66
CA ALA A 21 28.18 28.37 -27.38
C ALA A 21 28.73 29.79 -27.48
N ALA A 22 27.89 30.73 -27.93
CA ALA A 22 27.81 32.12 -27.45
C ALA A 22 27.05 32.99 -28.45
N CYS A 23 26.17 33.83 -27.91
CA CYS A 23 25.54 35.00 -28.53
C CYS A 23 24.43 34.74 -29.57
N SER A 24 23.18 34.87 -29.13
CA SER A 24 22.36 35.95 -29.68
C SER A 24 21.25 36.34 -28.71
N ASN A 25 21.44 37.49 -28.07
CA ASN A 25 20.41 38.22 -27.35
C ASN A 25 20.01 39.41 -28.24
N ALA A 26 18.75 39.83 -28.12
CA ALA A 26 18.11 40.99 -28.74
C ALA A 26 17.59 40.87 -30.18
N GLN A 27 16.27 40.71 -30.29
CA GLN A 27 15.43 41.67 -31.02
C GLN A 27 13.98 41.63 -30.50
N ALA A 28 13.53 42.79 -30.04
CA ALA A 28 12.16 43.07 -29.65
C ALA A 28 11.39 43.59 -30.88
N THR A 29 10.21 43.03 -31.17
CA THR A 29 9.15 43.70 -31.94
C THR A 29 7.77 43.13 -31.57
N THR A 30 6.98 43.98 -30.88
CA THR A 30 5.52 44.19 -30.99
C THR A 30 4.58 42.97 -31.02
N ALA A 31 3.95 42.68 -29.87
CA ALA A 31 2.74 41.87 -29.75
C ALA A 31 1.48 42.77 -29.71
N PRO A 32 0.39 42.45 -30.43
CA PRO A 32 -0.88 43.16 -30.30
C PRO A 32 -1.64 42.71 -29.05
N THR A 33 -2.22 43.70 -28.38
CA THR A 33 -3.10 43.61 -27.23
C THR A 33 -4.40 42.89 -27.58
N SER A 34 -4.66 41.75 -26.91
CA SER A 34 -6.01 41.20 -26.77
C SER A 34 -6.15 40.61 -25.37
N THR A 35 -6.76 41.39 -24.48
CA THR A 35 -7.30 40.94 -23.19
C THR A 35 -8.47 39.98 -23.40
N PRO A 36 -8.45 38.76 -22.84
CA PRO A 36 -9.67 38.03 -22.57
C PRO A 36 -10.23 38.46 -21.21
N VAL A 37 -11.42 39.04 -21.25
CA VAL A 37 -12.30 39.32 -20.12
C VAL A 37 -12.70 37.98 -19.48
N LEU A 38 -12.37 37.79 -18.20
CA LEU A 38 -12.87 36.69 -17.39
C LEU A 38 -14.35 36.97 -17.03
N PRO A 39 -15.32 36.11 -17.37
CA PRO A 39 -16.63 36.17 -16.75
C PRO A 39 -16.51 35.69 -15.30
N THR A 40 -16.86 36.58 -14.39
CA THR A 40 -17.05 36.30 -12.97
C THR A 40 -18.45 35.72 -12.79
N GLU A 41 -18.59 34.39 -12.88
CA GLU A 41 -19.76 33.70 -12.34
C GLU A 41 -19.32 32.86 -11.15
N ILE A 42 -19.66 33.39 -9.98
CA ILE A 42 -19.56 32.74 -8.69
C ILE A 42 -20.73 31.75 -8.66
N VAL A 43 -20.48 30.48 -8.98
CA VAL A 43 -21.45 29.43 -8.71
C VAL A 43 -21.27 29.06 -7.24
N GLU A 44 -22.24 29.51 -6.45
CA GLU A 44 -22.40 29.24 -5.03
C GLU A 44 -22.53 27.72 -4.82
N ALA A 45 -21.51 27.10 -4.21
CA ALA A 45 -21.56 25.70 -3.80
C ALA A 45 -22.63 25.53 -2.71
N PRO A 46 -23.52 24.52 -2.78
CA PRO A 46 -24.49 24.29 -1.72
C PRO A 46 -23.76 23.92 -0.42
N THR A 47 -23.95 24.75 0.60
CA THR A 47 -23.58 24.49 1.98
C THR A 47 -24.26 23.21 2.46
N VAL A 48 -23.50 22.11 2.50
CA VAL A 48 -23.89 20.91 3.25
C VAL A 48 -23.64 21.24 4.73
N GLN A 49 -24.72 21.43 5.47
CA GLN A 49 -24.67 21.56 6.92
C GLN A 49 -24.17 20.25 7.54
N PRO A 50 -23.19 20.26 8.47
CA PRO A 50 -22.84 19.07 9.21
C PRO A 50 -24.02 18.67 10.11
N THR A 51 -24.49 17.45 9.95
CA THR A 51 -25.47 16.83 10.85
C THR A 51 -24.86 16.68 12.26
N PRO A 52 -25.61 16.98 13.33
CA PRO A 52 -25.08 16.89 14.69
C PRO A 52 -24.87 15.43 15.10
N THR A 53 -23.63 15.10 15.47
CA THR A 53 -23.27 13.86 16.16
C THR A 53 -24.05 13.76 17.48
N PRO A 54 -24.74 12.64 17.78
CA PRO A 54 -25.38 12.47 19.07
C PRO A 54 -24.34 12.33 20.17
N ALA A 55 -24.44 13.20 21.18
CA ALA A 55 -23.59 13.25 22.36
C ALA A 55 -23.62 11.91 23.11
N ARG A 56 -22.45 11.29 23.27
CA ARG A 56 -22.25 10.15 24.17
C ARG A 56 -22.31 10.66 25.61
N GLY A 57 -23.44 10.40 26.26
CA GLY A 57 -23.68 10.72 27.66
C GLY A 57 -22.61 10.13 28.57
N GLN A 58 -22.08 10.97 29.44
CA GLN A 58 -21.20 10.62 30.55
C GLN A 58 -21.99 9.79 31.56
N GLY A 59 -21.80 8.48 31.54
CA GLY A 59 -22.27 7.56 32.58
C GLY A 59 -21.31 7.61 33.77
N GLN A 60 -21.74 8.31 34.81
CA GLN A 60 -21.03 8.49 36.07
C GLN A 60 -20.73 7.15 36.76
N SER A 61 -19.52 7.05 37.28
CA SER A 61 -19.11 6.08 38.29
C SER A 61 -19.94 6.25 39.56
N GLN A 62 -20.68 5.22 39.96
CA GLN A 62 -21.14 5.08 41.34
C GLN A 62 -20.64 3.76 41.91
N GLN A 63 -19.78 3.90 42.91
CA GLN A 63 -19.41 2.89 43.87
C GLN A 63 -20.64 2.47 44.68
N HIS A 64 -20.81 1.17 44.90
CA HIS A 64 -21.48 0.68 46.11
C HIS A 64 -20.75 -0.55 46.63
N GLY A 65 -20.60 -0.59 47.94
CA GLY A 65 -19.76 -1.53 48.65
C GLY A 65 -20.47 -2.81 49.10
N HIS A 66 -19.64 -3.72 49.59
CA HIS A 66 -19.88 -4.75 50.61
C HIS A 66 -20.93 -5.85 50.38
N GLY A 67 -20.46 -7.10 50.45
CA GLY A 67 -21.25 -8.29 50.78
C GLY A 67 -20.36 -9.52 50.98
N GLN A 68 -20.57 -10.23 52.09
CA GLN A 68 -19.68 -11.23 52.69
C GLN A 68 -19.78 -12.64 52.09
N GLN A 69 -18.68 -13.37 52.28
CA GLN A 69 -18.48 -14.81 52.53
C GLN A 69 -19.68 -15.77 52.37
N GLY A 70 -19.43 -16.85 51.62
CA GLY A 70 -20.18 -18.10 51.69
C GLY A 70 -19.33 -19.26 51.17
N GLN A 71 -18.77 -20.07 52.08
CA GLN A 71 -18.15 -21.35 51.77
C GLN A 71 -19.24 -22.38 51.42
N GLY A 72 -19.05 -23.11 50.31
CA GLY A 72 -19.89 -24.24 49.93
C GLY A 72 -19.11 -25.22 49.07
N HIS A 73 -18.69 -26.33 49.68
CA HIS A 73 -18.06 -27.46 48.99
C HIS A 73 -19.11 -28.20 48.15
N GLY A 74 -18.84 -28.37 46.85
CA GLY A 74 -19.64 -29.21 45.96
C GLY A 74 -18.77 -29.77 44.84
N LYS A 75 -18.36 -31.03 44.97
CA LYS A 75 -17.71 -31.79 43.90
C LYS A 75 -18.72 -32.02 42.77
N GLY A 76 -18.45 -31.47 41.60
CA GLY A 76 -19.17 -31.80 40.36
C GLY A 76 -18.19 -31.76 39.19
N LYS A 77 -17.86 -32.94 38.63
CA LYS A 77 -17.13 -33.04 37.36
C LYS A 77 -18.09 -32.61 36.24
N GLY A 78 -18.02 -31.35 35.85
CA GLY A 78 -18.63 -30.83 34.62
C GLY A 78 -17.53 -30.41 33.65
N ARG A 79 -17.48 -31.02 32.47
CA ARG A 79 -16.68 -30.52 31.35
C ARG A 79 -17.37 -29.23 30.86
N GLY A 80 -16.90 -28.09 31.34
CA GLY A 80 -17.36 -26.77 30.92
C GLY A 80 -16.56 -26.28 29.73
N MET A 81 -17.16 -26.33 28.54
CA MET A 81 -16.83 -25.42 27.45
C MET A 81 -17.24 -24.01 27.88
N GLY A 82 -16.29 -23.07 27.93
CA GLY A 82 -16.58 -21.67 28.25
C GLY A 82 -15.46 -20.94 28.99
N GLY A 83 -14.26 -20.89 28.40
CA GLY A 83 -13.34 -19.78 28.69
C GLY A 83 -13.78 -18.53 27.93
N PRO A 84 -13.51 -17.30 28.42
CA PRO A 84 -13.73 -16.09 27.62
C PRO A 84 -12.91 -16.21 26.32
N PRO A 85 -13.28 -15.53 25.22
CA PRO A 85 -12.51 -15.62 23.99
C PRO A 85 -11.11 -15.09 24.31
N GLU A 86 -10.09 -15.95 24.27
CA GLU A 86 -8.66 -15.59 24.25
C GLU A 86 -8.35 -14.88 22.91
N GLY A 87 -9.01 -13.74 22.75
CA GLY A 87 -9.03 -12.91 21.57
C GLY A 87 -7.89 -11.91 21.63
N MET A 88 -7.52 -11.42 20.44
CA MET A 88 -6.51 -10.40 20.12
C MET A 88 -6.23 -9.36 21.22
N ARG A 89 -7.24 -8.93 21.98
CA ARG A 89 -7.12 -7.93 23.06
C ARG A 89 -6.11 -8.32 24.15
N GLU A 90 -6.11 -9.56 24.62
CA GLU A 90 -5.19 -9.99 25.70
C GLU A 90 -3.73 -9.98 25.22
N ARG A 91 -3.49 -10.33 23.95
CA ARG A 91 -2.15 -10.40 23.33
C ARG A 91 -1.49 -9.03 23.12
N HIS A 92 -2.26 -7.94 23.07
CA HIS A 92 -1.73 -6.60 22.81
C HIS A 92 -1.51 -5.76 24.08
N HIS A 93 -1.84 -6.26 25.26
CA HIS A 93 -1.75 -5.52 26.53
C HIS A 93 -0.63 -5.98 27.47
N ALA A 94 0.31 -6.82 27.01
CA ALA A 94 1.46 -7.19 27.82
C ALA A 94 2.29 -5.94 28.19
N PRO A 95 2.69 -5.78 29.47
CA PRO A 95 3.43 -4.61 29.91
C PRO A 95 4.80 -4.57 29.25
N ILE A 96 5.16 -3.41 28.70
CA ILE A 96 6.46 -3.20 28.05
C ILE A 96 7.57 -3.40 29.11
N PRO A 97 8.56 -4.29 28.88
CA PRO A 97 9.67 -4.49 29.80
C PRO A 97 10.47 -3.21 30.03
N ALA A 98 11.06 -3.07 31.22
CA ALA A 98 11.74 -1.85 31.65
C ALA A 98 12.84 -1.37 30.68
N GLU A 99 13.51 -2.30 29.99
CA GLU A 99 14.55 -2.00 29.00
C GLU A 99 14.04 -1.31 27.73
N TYR A 100 12.75 -1.45 27.42
CA TYR A 100 12.09 -0.86 26.25
C TYR A 100 11.22 0.35 26.60
N GLN A 101 10.87 0.53 27.88
CA GLN A 101 10.03 1.64 28.33
C GLN A 101 10.62 3.00 27.96
N GLY A 102 9.79 3.87 27.38
CA GLY A 102 10.19 5.23 27.03
C GLY A 102 11.11 5.36 25.81
N LYS A 103 11.44 4.25 25.13
CA LYS A 103 12.11 4.34 23.82
C LYS A 103 11.24 5.12 22.84
N THR A 104 11.85 6.08 22.17
CA THR A 104 11.28 6.89 21.10
C THR A 104 12.20 6.80 19.90
N ASN A 105 11.67 6.89 18.69
CA ASN A 105 12.50 6.76 17.49
C ASN A 105 13.46 7.97 17.38
N PRO A 106 14.79 7.77 17.48
CA PRO A 106 15.75 8.86 17.31
C PRO A 106 16.08 9.14 15.84
N ILE A 107 15.63 8.29 14.91
CA ILE A 107 15.93 8.35 13.49
C ILE A 107 14.80 9.09 12.76
N PRO A 108 15.07 10.23 12.10
CA PRO A 108 14.09 10.90 11.27
C PRO A 108 13.59 9.99 10.16
N ALA A 109 12.29 10.04 9.86
CA ALA A 109 11.69 9.36 8.71
C ALA A 109 12.02 10.11 7.41
N ASP A 110 13.31 10.24 7.09
CA ASP A 110 13.78 10.80 5.82
C ASP A 110 13.89 9.73 4.72
N GLU A 111 14.08 10.17 3.47
CA GLU A 111 14.18 9.28 2.30
C GLU A 111 15.25 8.18 2.50
N ALA A 112 16.36 8.49 3.16
CA ALA A 112 17.42 7.53 3.42
C ALA A 112 16.99 6.48 4.46
N SER A 113 16.27 6.88 5.51
CA SER A 113 15.66 5.97 6.49
C SER A 113 14.63 5.07 5.84
N LEU A 114 13.71 5.64 5.06
CA LEU A 114 12.67 4.89 4.36
C LEU A 114 13.27 3.86 3.38
N ALA A 115 14.30 4.25 2.60
CA ALA A 115 14.97 3.33 1.68
C ALA A 115 15.68 2.16 2.37
N ARG A 116 16.31 2.40 3.53
CA ARG A 116 16.92 1.32 4.35
C ARG A 116 15.84 0.43 4.95
N GLY A 117 14.80 1.04 5.53
CA GLY A 117 13.67 0.34 6.12
C GLY A 117 12.96 -0.56 5.12
N GLU A 118 12.73 -0.08 3.90
CA GLU A 118 12.15 -0.84 2.80
C GLU A 118 13.00 -2.08 2.46
N ALA A 119 14.32 -1.90 2.30
CA ALA A 119 15.21 -3.00 1.94
C ALA A 119 15.26 -4.10 3.02
N ILE A 120 15.13 -3.72 4.29
CA ILE A 120 15.04 -4.67 5.40
C ILE A 120 13.66 -5.32 5.42
N TYR A 121 12.60 -4.53 5.31
CA TYR A 121 11.22 -5.00 5.31
C TYR A 121 10.96 -6.05 4.24
N ALA A 122 11.39 -5.78 3.01
CA ALA A 122 11.24 -6.70 1.88
C ALA A 122 11.97 -8.03 2.11
N ARG A 123 13.08 -8.03 2.86
CA ARG A 123 13.88 -9.23 3.12
C ARG A 123 13.38 -10.03 4.32
N GLU A 124 12.96 -9.35 5.38
CA GLU A 124 12.73 -9.96 6.69
C GLU A 124 11.24 -10.04 7.08
N CYS A 125 10.40 -9.16 6.54
CA CYS A 125 9.04 -8.94 7.03
C CYS A 125 7.96 -9.34 6.01
N ALA A 126 8.16 -8.99 4.75
CA ALA A 126 7.15 -9.08 3.69
C ALA A 126 6.64 -10.51 3.43
N THR A 127 7.47 -11.55 3.63
CA THR A 127 7.04 -12.95 3.44
C THR A 127 5.86 -13.33 4.32
N CYS A 128 5.76 -12.75 5.52
CA CYS A 128 4.64 -12.99 6.44
C CYS A 128 3.63 -11.84 6.41
N HIS A 129 4.11 -10.60 6.40
CA HIS A 129 3.25 -9.42 6.52
C HIS A 129 2.72 -8.86 5.20
N GLY A 130 3.19 -9.36 4.05
CA GLY A 130 2.91 -8.78 2.74
C GLY A 130 3.69 -7.49 2.50
N ASP A 131 3.89 -7.11 1.24
CA ASP A 131 4.61 -5.89 0.87
C ASP A 131 3.89 -4.64 1.37
N GLY A 132 2.56 -4.65 1.40
CA GLY A 132 1.72 -3.59 1.97
C GLY A 132 1.56 -3.64 3.49
N GLY A 133 2.12 -4.65 4.18
CA GLY A 133 2.03 -4.75 5.64
C GLY A 133 0.65 -5.10 6.17
N MET A 134 -0.14 -5.85 5.40
CA MET A 134 -1.54 -6.18 5.70
C MET A 134 -1.73 -7.55 6.34
N GLY A 135 -0.64 -8.29 6.54
CA GLY A 135 -0.66 -9.61 7.16
C GLY A 135 -0.98 -10.74 6.18
N ASP A 136 -0.82 -10.48 4.89
CA ASP A 136 -1.26 -11.31 3.77
C ASP A 136 -0.08 -11.80 2.92
N GLY A 137 1.12 -11.83 3.49
CA GLY A 137 2.29 -12.42 2.84
C GLY A 137 2.10 -13.92 2.56
N PRO A 138 2.86 -14.53 1.64
CA PRO A 138 2.70 -15.94 1.25
C PRO A 138 2.79 -16.94 2.42
N ALA A 139 3.54 -16.62 3.48
CA ALA A 139 3.63 -17.47 4.67
C ALA A 139 2.43 -17.30 5.63
N SER A 140 1.63 -16.24 5.49
CA SER A 140 0.53 -15.91 6.43
C SER A 140 -0.50 -17.03 6.57
N MET A 141 -0.80 -17.75 5.48
CA MET A 141 -1.79 -18.83 5.45
C MET A 141 -1.46 -20.01 6.37
N GLY A 142 -0.19 -20.20 6.71
CA GLY A 142 0.28 -21.28 7.58
C GLY A 142 0.40 -20.89 9.05
N LEU A 143 0.09 -19.64 9.42
CA LEU A 143 0.34 -19.10 10.75
C LEU A 143 -0.95 -18.92 11.54
N ASP A 144 -0.94 -19.38 12.79
CA ASP A 144 -2.01 -19.13 13.75
C ASP A 144 -1.43 -18.49 15.04
N PRO A 145 -1.82 -17.26 15.39
CA PRO A 145 -2.71 -16.39 14.62
C PRO A 145 -2.04 -15.86 13.34
N ALA A 146 -2.87 -15.49 12.36
CA ALA A 146 -2.39 -14.80 11.17
C ALA A 146 -1.66 -13.50 11.55
N PRO A 147 -0.65 -13.07 10.76
CA PRO A 147 0.03 -11.80 10.99
C PRO A 147 -0.95 -10.63 10.99
N ALA A 148 -0.72 -9.65 11.86
CA ALA A 148 -1.57 -8.46 11.93
C ALA A 148 -1.34 -7.51 10.75
N PRO A 149 -2.33 -6.67 10.39
CA PRO A 149 -2.14 -5.57 9.45
C PRO A 149 -1.30 -4.47 10.11
N ILE A 150 0.03 -4.63 10.04
CA ILE A 150 1.01 -3.75 10.69
C ILE A 150 1.05 -2.35 10.09
N ALA A 151 0.71 -2.17 8.80
CA ALA A 151 0.56 -0.84 8.21
C ALA A 151 -0.48 -0.02 9.00
N HIS A 152 -1.68 -0.56 9.21
CA HIS A 152 -2.72 0.11 10.00
C HIS A 152 -2.39 0.17 11.50
N THR A 153 -2.01 -0.96 12.11
CA THR A 153 -1.84 -1.02 13.56
C THR A 153 -0.64 -0.22 14.06
N SER A 154 0.40 -0.02 13.23
CA SER A 154 1.53 0.84 13.60
C SER A 154 1.11 2.26 13.95
N GLN A 155 0.08 2.81 13.27
CA GLN A 155 -0.43 4.17 13.51
C GLN A 155 -1.00 4.36 14.92
N MET A 156 -1.45 3.28 15.55
CA MET A 156 -2.08 3.31 16.89
C MET A 156 -1.11 2.93 18.01
N LEU A 157 0.06 2.40 17.67
CA LEU A 157 1.02 1.85 18.63
C LEU A 157 2.18 2.82 18.85
N GLY A 158 2.62 2.92 20.10
CA GLY A 158 3.78 3.74 20.48
C GLY A 158 5.10 3.11 20.05
N ASP A 159 6.12 3.94 19.86
CA ASP A 159 7.45 3.55 19.39
C ASP A 159 8.10 2.48 20.27
N SER A 160 8.06 2.64 21.59
CA SER A 160 8.59 1.66 22.54
C SER A 160 7.96 0.28 22.37
N TYR A 161 6.66 0.24 22.05
CA TYR A 161 5.95 -1.02 21.81
C TYR A 161 6.39 -1.64 20.49
N LEU A 162 6.39 -0.88 19.39
CA LEU A 162 6.81 -1.39 18.08
C LEU A 162 8.26 -1.89 18.10
N PHE A 163 9.16 -1.13 18.72
CA PHE A 163 10.56 -1.52 18.87
C PHE A 163 10.71 -2.82 19.65
N TRP A 164 10.01 -2.94 20.78
CA TRP A 164 10.00 -4.17 21.58
C TRP A 164 9.43 -5.36 20.80
N ARG A 165 8.30 -5.17 20.09
CA ARG A 165 7.67 -6.22 19.27
C ARG A 165 8.62 -6.77 18.22
N ILE A 166 9.37 -5.91 17.53
CA ILE A 166 10.33 -6.34 16.51
C ILE A 166 11.56 -6.98 17.17
N SER A 167 12.03 -6.43 18.27
CA SER A 167 13.23 -6.93 18.98
C SER A 167 13.04 -8.35 19.50
N GLU A 168 11.95 -8.61 20.23
CA GLU A 168 11.70 -9.88 20.92
C GLU A 168 10.81 -10.84 20.13
N GLY A 169 10.21 -10.37 19.04
CA GLY A 169 9.30 -11.16 18.21
C GLY A 169 8.01 -11.58 18.95
N GLY A 170 7.51 -12.74 18.54
CA GLY A 170 6.14 -13.17 18.74
C GLY A 170 5.88 -14.09 19.93
N ALA A 171 6.93 -14.68 20.51
CA ALA A 171 6.80 -15.77 21.48
C ALA A 171 5.95 -15.38 22.70
N GLN A 172 6.22 -14.20 23.27
CA GLN A 172 5.48 -13.63 24.41
C GLN A 172 4.03 -13.25 24.09
N PHE A 173 3.64 -13.27 22.82
CA PHE A 173 2.30 -12.96 22.34
C PHE A 173 1.62 -14.17 21.70
N ASN A 174 2.22 -15.36 21.83
CA ASN A 174 1.76 -16.58 21.19
C ASN A 174 1.58 -16.42 19.66
N THR A 175 2.58 -15.83 19.00
CA THR A 175 2.64 -15.69 17.54
C THR A 175 3.96 -16.25 17.01
N ALA A 176 4.00 -16.64 15.74
CA ALA A 176 5.18 -17.20 15.09
C ALA A 176 6.22 -16.15 14.64
N MET A 177 6.05 -14.87 15.00
CA MET A 177 6.98 -13.81 14.62
C MET A 177 8.37 -14.06 15.23
N LEU A 178 9.40 -14.06 14.39
CA LEU A 178 10.79 -14.25 14.82
C LEU A 178 11.29 -13.01 15.60
N PRO A 179 12.21 -13.19 16.57
CA PRO A 179 12.93 -12.07 17.17
C PRO A 179 14.01 -11.56 16.21
N PHE A 180 14.23 -10.24 16.19
CA PHE A 180 15.21 -9.62 15.30
C PHE A 180 16.35 -8.88 16.02
N LYS A 181 16.34 -8.77 17.35
CA LYS A 181 17.39 -8.06 18.10
C LYS A 181 18.81 -8.60 17.92
N ASP A 182 18.92 -9.88 17.56
CA ASP A 182 20.22 -10.55 17.35
C ASP A 182 20.69 -10.50 15.88
N THR A 183 19.83 -10.07 14.95
CA THR A 183 20.12 -10.04 13.50
C THR A 183 20.07 -8.64 12.91
N LEU A 184 19.30 -7.72 13.51
CA LEU A 184 19.17 -6.32 13.12
C LEU A 184 19.75 -5.40 14.19
N THR A 185 20.40 -4.32 13.78
CA THR A 185 20.83 -3.28 14.72
C THR A 185 19.64 -2.47 15.22
N GLU A 186 19.76 -1.75 16.34
CA GLU A 186 18.69 -0.86 16.81
C GLU A 186 18.28 0.17 15.74
N ARG A 187 19.26 0.67 14.98
CA ARG A 187 19.01 1.60 13.87
C ARG A 187 18.16 0.95 12.77
N ASP A 188 18.47 -0.29 12.41
CA ASP A 188 17.74 -1.04 11.38
C ASP A 188 16.28 -1.24 11.82
N ILE A 189 16.04 -1.56 13.09
CA ILE A 189 14.68 -1.69 13.65
C ILE A 189 13.94 -0.34 13.55
N TRP A 190 14.59 0.78 13.85
CA TRP A 190 13.98 2.10 13.72
C TRP A 190 13.69 2.50 12.27
N ASP A 191 14.59 2.18 11.34
CA ASP A 191 14.38 2.40 9.91
C ASP A 191 13.17 1.58 9.39
N VAL A 192 13.02 0.32 9.85
CA VAL A 192 11.83 -0.50 9.54
C VAL A 192 10.55 0.09 10.14
N ILE A 193 10.59 0.58 11.38
CA ILE A 193 9.42 1.24 12.00
C ILE A 193 8.98 2.46 11.19
N ASN A 194 9.94 3.29 10.75
CA ASN A 194 9.64 4.42 9.87
C ASN A 194 8.97 3.97 8.57
N TYR A 195 9.51 2.94 7.92
CA TYR A 195 8.92 2.39 6.69
C TYR A 195 7.50 1.84 6.89
N VAL A 196 7.25 1.06 7.95
CA VAL A 196 5.90 0.52 8.24
C VAL A 196 4.89 1.63 8.56
N ARG A 197 5.32 2.70 9.24
CA ARG A 197 4.47 3.88 9.47
C ARG A 197 4.18 4.63 8.16
N ALA A 198 5.18 4.75 7.28
CA ALA A 198 5.01 5.36 5.97
C ALA A 198 4.03 4.54 5.09
N LEU A 199 4.11 3.20 5.13
CA LEU A 199 3.11 2.32 4.48
C LEU A 199 1.71 2.60 5.03
N GLY A 200 1.55 2.66 6.36
CA GLY A 200 0.26 2.88 7.00
C GLY A 200 -0.36 4.27 6.80
N SER A 201 0.44 5.24 6.37
CA SER A 201 0.00 6.61 6.08
C SER A 201 -0.11 6.90 4.58
N GLY A 202 0.28 5.95 3.72
CA GLY A 202 0.30 6.12 2.27
C GLY A 202 1.43 6.99 1.74
N GLU A 203 2.42 7.34 2.57
CA GLU A 203 3.60 8.13 2.16
C GLU A 203 4.52 7.34 1.22
N VAL A 204 4.58 6.02 1.41
CA VAL A 204 5.29 5.10 0.51
C VAL A 204 4.35 4.01 0.05
N GLN A 205 4.54 3.58 -1.20
CA GLN A 205 3.83 2.45 -1.78
C GLN A 205 4.77 1.25 -1.89
N PRO A 206 4.27 0.01 -1.71
CA PRO A 206 5.09 -1.17 -1.89
C PRO A 206 5.58 -1.27 -3.34
N ARG A 207 6.90 -1.45 -3.53
CA ARG A 207 7.50 -1.58 -4.88
C ARG A 207 7.21 -2.91 -5.58
N ARG A 208 6.57 -3.87 -4.90
CA ARG A 208 6.22 -5.20 -5.40
C ARG A 208 4.85 -5.62 -4.85
N HIS A 209 4.19 -6.53 -5.55
CA HIS A 209 2.90 -7.12 -5.16
C HIS A 209 3.10 -8.53 -4.59
N VAL A 210 3.72 -8.66 -3.42
CA VAL A 210 3.72 -9.90 -2.63
C VAL A 210 2.75 -9.74 -1.46
N GLY A 211 1.66 -10.52 -1.46
CA GLY A 211 0.49 -10.23 -0.63
C GLY A 211 -0.45 -9.24 -1.33
N GLY A 212 -1.76 -9.36 -1.13
CA GLY A 212 -2.75 -8.66 -1.94
C GLY A 212 -4.21 -8.96 -1.59
N GLN A 213 -4.54 -9.05 -0.31
CA GLN A 213 -5.95 -9.14 0.12
C GLN A 213 -6.53 -7.78 0.52
N ALA A 214 -5.72 -6.77 0.83
CA ALA A 214 -6.25 -5.48 1.27
C ALA A 214 -5.27 -4.32 1.09
N MET A 215 -5.04 -3.83 -0.13
CA MET A 215 -4.69 -2.42 -0.25
C MET A 215 -5.89 -1.59 0.27
N ASP A 216 -5.65 -0.39 0.82
CA ASP A 216 -6.75 0.56 1.03
C ASP A 216 -7.44 0.75 -0.33
N PRO A 217 -8.76 0.49 -0.45
CA PRO A 217 -9.47 0.59 -1.72
C PRO A 217 -9.26 1.95 -2.40
N ASN A 218 -9.05 3.02 -1.63
CA ASN A 218 -8.77 4.34 -2.18
C ASN A 218 -7.33 4.46 -2.72
N ALA A 219 -6.36 3.84 -2.07
CA ALA A 219 -4.97 3.81 -2.53
C ALA A 219 -4.83 2.93 -3.78
N GLU A 220 -5.51 1.78 -3.81
CA GLU A 220 -5.57 0.91 -4.99
C GLU A 220 -6.24 1.62 -6.17
N ALA A 221 -7.39 2.28 -5.93
CA ALA A 221 -8.06 3.09 -6.96
C ALA A 221 -7.19 4.26 -7.45
N GLN A 222 -6.43 4.90 -6.57
CA GLN A 222 -5.51 5.98 -6.94
C GLN A 222 -4.34 5.45 -7.80
N MET A 223 -3.69 4.36 -7.39
CA MET A 223 -2.60 3.75 -8.16
C MET A 223 -3.07 3.26 -9.52
N HIS A 224 -4.26 2.66 -9.57
CA HIS A 224 -4.87 2.24 -10.82
C HIS A 224 -5.17 3.46 -11.73
N GLY A 225 -5.75 4.52 -11.16
CA GLY A 225 -6.00 5.77 -11.88
C GLY A 225 -4.71 6.44 -12.41
N GLU A 226 -3.65 6.46 -11.61
CA GLU A 226 -2.33 7.00 -11.99
C GLU A 226 -1.67 6.18 -13.09
N MET A 227 -1.76 4.85 -13.03
CA MET A 227 -1.26 3.94 -14.06
C MET A 227 -1.98 4.16 -15.40
N LEU A 228 -3.31 4.23 -15.40
CA LEU A 228 -4.08 4.53 -16.61
C LEU A 228 -3.79 5.93 -17.15
N ALA A 229 -3.67 6.92 -16.26
CA ALA A 229 -3.30 8.28 -16.64
C ALA A 229 -1.90 8.34 -17.28
N ALA A 230 -0.94 7.55 -16.78
CA ALA A 230 0.37 7.41 -17.39
C ALA A 230 0.29 6.75 -18.77
N GLY A 231 -0.54 5.73 -18.94
CA GLY A 231 -0.81 5.10 -20.24
C GLY A 231 -1.41 6.07 -21.26
N VAL A 232 -2.35 6.91 -20.83
CA VAL A 232 -2.95 7.97 -21.66
C VAL A 232 -1.93 9.05 -22.02
N ALA A 233 -1.15 9.53 -21.04
CA ALA A 233 -0.15 10.56 -21.25
C ALA A 233 0.96 10.13 -22.22
N GLN A 234 1.31 8.84 -22.21
CA GLN A 234 2.30 8.25 -23.12
C GLN A 234 1.71 7.88 -24.50
N GLY A 235 0.39 8.03 -24.69
CA GLY A 235 -0.30 7.65 -25.92
C GLY A 235 -0.36 6.13 -26.15
N ILE A 236 -0.13 5.33 -25.10
CA ILE A 236 -0.24 3.87 -25.15
C ILE A 236 -1.70 3.48 -25.26
N ILE A 237 -2.59 4.20 -24.58
CA ILE A 237 -4.05 4.02 -24.60
C ILE A 237 -4.76 5.37 -24.76
N THR A 238 -6.01 5.34 -25.20
CA THR A 238 -6.90 6.50 -25.25
C THR A 238 -7.68 6.66 -23.94
N GLN A 239 -8.23 7.85 -23.67
CA GLN A 239 -9.09 8.04 -22.50
C GLN A 239 -10.29 7.09 -22.50
N LYS A 240 -10.87 6.81 -23.68
CA LYS A 240 -11.99 5.88 -23.81
C LYS A 240 -11.59 4.44 -23.45
N GLU A 241 -10.36 4.05 -23.78
CA GLU A 241 -9.81 2.75 -23.38
C GLU A 241 -9.55 2.72 -21.86
N ALA A 242 -9.06 3.81 -21.26
CA ALA A 242 -8.94 3.91 -19.81
C ALA A 242 -10.29 3.76 -19.10
N ASP A 243 -11.33 4.46 -19.57
CA ASP A 243 -12.68 4.37 -19.01
C ASP A 243 -13.27 2.96 -19.14
N LEU A 244 -13.02 2.30 -20.27
CA LEU A 244 -13.39 0.90 -20.48
C LEU A 244 -12.66 -0.03 -19.51
N PHE A 245 -11.36 0.20 -19.32
CA PHE A 245 -10.54 -0.59 -18.42
C PHE A 245 -11.07 -0.50 -16.98
N THR A 246 -11.35 0.70 -16.49
CA THR A 246 -11.97 0.92 -15.17
C THR A 246 -13.32 0.21 -15.05
N LEU A 247 -14.20 0.33 -16.06
CA LEU A 247 -15.51 -0.32 -16.04
C LEU A 247 -15.40 -1.84 -15.88
N VAL A 248 -14.55 -2.49 -16.68
CA VAL A 248 -14.39 -3.95 -16.64
C VAL A 248 -13.70 -4.39 -15.35
N HIS A 249 -12.71 -3.64 -14.89
CA HIS A 249 -12.04 -3.88 -13.62
C HIS A 249 -13.00 -3.83 -12.43
N ASP A 250 -13.83 -2.79 -12.31
CA ASP A 250 -14.81 -2.68 -11.21
C ASP A 250 -15.79 -3.87 -11.19
N LYS A 251 -16.16 -4.38 -12.37
CA LYS A 251 -17.00 -5.59 -12.48
C LYS A 251 -16.27 -6.85 -12.05
N LEU A 252 -14.99 -6.99 -12.39
CA LEU A 252 -14.17 -8.10 -11.95
C LEU A 252 -13.98 -8.10 -10.43
N GLU A 253 -13.80 -6.93 -9.81
CA GLU A 253 -13.66 -6.81 -8.36
C GLU A 253 -14.96 -7.19 -7.63
N VAL A 254 -16.10 -6.66 -8.07
CA VAL A 254 -17.40 -7.05 -7.52
C VAL A 254 -17.65 -8.55 -7.69
N TYR A 255 -17.28 -9.12 -8.84
CA TYR A 255 -17.40 -10.55 -9.08
C TYR A 255 -16.50 -11.36 -8.14
N ARG A 256 -15.24 -10.93 -7.98
CA ARG A 256 -14.25 -11.57 -7.11
C ARG A 256 -14.76 -11.64 -5.67
N GLU A 257 -15.21 -10.52 -5.12
CA GLU A 257 -15.76 -10.44 -3.76
C GLU A 257 -16.96 -11.36 -3.55
N ALA A 258 -17.86 -11.41 -4.53
CA ALA A 258 -19.06 -12.25 -4.46
C ALA A 258 -18.78 -13.76 -4.63
N HIS A 259 -17.67 -14.14 -5.25
CA HIS A 259 -17.37 -15.53 -5.65
C HIS A 259 -16.04 -16.06 -5.08
N MET A 260 -15.57 -15.49 -3.96
CA MET A 260 -14.29 -15.85 -3.33
C MET A 260 -14.10 -17.35 -3.08
N ASP A 261 -15.17 -18.07 -2.71
CA ASP A 261 -15.10 -19.51 -2.44
C ASP A 261 -14.96 -20.37 -3.70
N GLU A 262 -15.50 -19.94 -4.84
CA GLU A 262 -15.34 -20.63 -6.13
C GLU A 262 -13.97 -20.33 -6.73
N LEU A 263 -13.52 -19.08 -6.60
CA LEU A 263 -12.22 -18.61 -7.10
C LEU A 263 -11.03 -19.19 -6.31
N ARG A 264 -11.25 -19.72 -5.10
CA ARG A 264 -10.23 -20.45 -4.33
C ARG A 264 -9.53 -21.54 -5.13
N SER A 265 -10.27 -22.20 -6.04
CA SER A 265 -9.73 -23.26 -6.91
C SER A 265 -8.73 -22.76 -7.97
N PHE A 266 -8.72 -21.46 -8.25
CA PHE A 266 -7.86 -20.82 -9.24
C PHE A 266 -6.67 -20.05 -8.62
N MET A 267 -6.52 -20.03 -7.29
CA MET A 267 -5.50 -19.24 -6.58
C MET A 267 -4.04 -19.57 -6.95
N GLY A 268 -3.77 -20.69 -7.62
CA GLY A 268 -2.45 -21.04 -8.15
C GLY A 268 -2.18 -20.57 -9.59
N ASN A 269 -3.17 -19.95 -10.25
CA ASN A 269 -3.05 -19.49 -11.64
C ASN A 269 -3.89 -18.21 -11.88
N PRO A 270 -3.31 -17.02 -11.60
CA PRO A 270 -4.01 -15.74 -11.72
C PRO A 270 -4.56 -15.47 -13.12
N ALA A 271 -3.83 -15.87 -14.16
CA ALA A 271 -4.26 -15.69 -15.55
C ALA A 271 -5.52 -16.53 -15.87
N GLN A 272 -5.58 -17.78 -15.41
CA GLN A 272 -6.78 -18.61 -15.58
C GLN A 272 -7.96 -18.07 -14.76
N MET A 273 -7.70 -17.53 -13.57
CA MET A 273 -8.72 -16.91 -12.74
C MET A 273 -9.38 -15.72 -13.46
N GLN A 274 -8.57 -14.79 -13.95
CA GLN A 274 -9.05 -13.61 -14.67
C GLN A 274 -9.84 -14.00 -15.93
N GLN A 275 -9.37 -14.98 -16.69
CA GLN A 275 -10.09 -15.48 -17.87
C GLN A 275 -11.44 -16.10 -17.50
N ALA A 276 -11.51 -16.85 -16.40
CA ALA A 276 -12.77 -17.44 -15.92
C ALA A 276 -13.77 -16.37 -15.48
N MET A 277 -13.32 -15.33 -14.78
CA MET A 277 -14.17 -14.22 -14.35
C MET A 277 -14.69 -13.39 -15.54
N LEU A 278 -13.82 -13.05 -16.50
CA LEU A 278 -14.23 -12.34 -17.72
C LEU A 278 -15.28 -13.14 -18.49
N LYS A 279 -15.07 -14.45 -18.63
CA LYS A 279 -16.05 -15.34 -19.26
C LYS A 279 -17.39 -15.33 -18.51
N ALA A 280 -17.37 -15.42 -17.19
CA ALA A 280 -18.59 -15.38 -16.37
C ALA A 280 -19.34 -14.05 -16.51
N LEU A 281 -18.63 -12.92 -16.56
CA LEU A 281 -19.22 -11.60 -16.77
C LEU A 281 -19.82 -11.42 -18.17
N VAL A 282 -19.24 -12.06 -19.19
CA VAL A 282 -19.81 -12.09 -20.54
C VAL A 282 -21.07 -12.97 -20.57
N GLU A 283 -21.04 -14.14 -19.93
CA GLU A 283 -22.17 -15.07 -19.87
C GLU A 283 -23.36 -14.51 -19.08
N SER A 284 -23.11 -13.70 -18.05
CA SER A 284 -24.15 -13.00 -17.28
C SER A 284 -24.68 -11.74 -18.00
N GLY A 285 -23.98 -11.26 -19.04
CA GLY A 285 -24.32 -10.05 -19.77
C GLY A 285 -23.96 -8.75 -19.05
N GLU A 286 -23.11 -8.81 -18.01
CA GLU A 286 -22.61 -7.62 -17.32
C GLU A 286 -21.58 -6.85 -18.16
N ILE A 287 -20.86 -7.56 -19.04
CA ILE A 287 -20.02 -7.00 -20.09
C ILE A 287 -20.26 -7.73 -21.42
N THR A 288 -19.90 -7.10 -22.53
CA THR A 288 -19.92 -7.73 -23.86
C THR A 288 -18.60 -8.44 -24.15
N GLN A 289 -18.60 -9.39 -25.10
CA GLN A 289 -17.37 -10.04 -25.56
C GLN A 289 -16.36 -9.01 -26.10
N GLU A 290 -16.83 -7.97 -26.82
CA GLU A 290 -15.97 -6.90 -27.33
C GLU A 290 -15.29 -6.12 -26.19
N GLN A 291 -15.98 -5.88 -25.08
CA GLN A 291 -15.39 -5.22 -23.91
C GLN A 291 -14.36 -6.12 -23.22
N ALA A 292 -14.61 -7.43 -23.14
CA ALA A 292 -13.64 -8.39 -22.59
C ALA A 292 -12.37 -8.48 -23.46
N ASP A 293 -12.53 -8.53 -24.78
CA ASP A 293 -11.41 -8.60 -25.73
C ASP A 293 -10.59 -7.30 -25.70
N ALA A 294 -11.26 -6.15 -25.67
CA ALA A 294 -10.60 -4.85 -25.56
C ALA A 294 -9.89 -4.68 -24.21
N PHE A 295 -10.47 -5.15 -23.11
CA PHE A 295 -9.81 -5.15 -21.80
C PHE A 295 -8.50 -5.95 -21.83
N ALA A 296 -8.50 -7.14 -22.45
CA ALA A 296 -7.30 -7.96 -22.60
C ALA A 296 -6.23 -7.31 -23.48
N ASP A 297 -6.62 -6.66 -24.59
CA ASP A 297 -5.69 -5.91 -25.46
C ASP A 297 -5.03 -4.73 -24.72
N ILE A 298 -5.84 -3.95 -23.98
CA ILE A 298 -5.36 -2.82 -23.20
C ILE A 298 -4.36 -3.29 -22.13
N HIS A 299 -4.68 -4.37 -21.41
CA HIS A 299 -3.81 -4.97 -20.40
C HIS A 299 -2.44 -5.31 -20.99
N HIS A 300 -2.43 -6.01 -22.13
CA HIS A 300 -1.21 -6.42 -22.81
C HIS A 300 -0.35 -5.22 -23.23
N ARG A 301 -0.96 -4.17 -23.80
CA ARG A 301 -0.25 -2.94 -24.20
C ARG A 301 0.38 -2.21 -23.02
N LEU A 302 -0.31 -2.16 -21.88
CA LEU A 302 0.18 -1.50 -20.66
C LEU A 302 1.34 -2.29 -20.03
N GLU A 303 1.29 -3.63 -20.06
CA GLU A 303 2.39 -4.51 -19.62
C GLU A 303 3.61 -4.39 -20.53
N GLU A 304 3.44 -4.46 -21.86
CA GLU A 304 4.53 -4.34 -22.82
C GLU A 304 5.25 -2.99 -22.72
N ALA A 305 4.50 -1.93 -22.39
CA ALA A 305 5.05 -0.61 -22.17
C ALA A 305 5.71 -0.42 -20.79
N GLY A 306 5.61 -1.41 -19.89
CA GLY A 306 6.14 -1.35 -18.53
C GLY A 306 5.40 -0.38 -17.61
N VAL A 307 4.18 0.02 -17.98
CA VAL A 307 3.31 0.90 -17.19
C VAL A 307 2.49 0.08 -16.18
N MET A 308 2.25 -1.20 -16.50
CA MET A 308 1.59 -2.19 -15.64
C MET A 308 2.60 -3.32 -15.34
N GLN A 309 2.72 -3.72 -14.06
CA GLN A 309 3.68 -4.74 -13.57
C GLN A 309 2.97 -5.85 -12.79
#